data_AF-A0A934GGQ3-F1
#
_entry.id   AF-A0A934GGQ3-F1
#
_cell.length_a   1.000
_cell.length_b   1.000
_cell.length_c   1.000
_cell.angle_alpha   90.00
_cell.angle_beta   90.00
_cell.angle_gamma   90.00
#
_symmetry.space_group_name_H-M   'P 1'
#
loop_
_entity.id
_entity.type
_entity.pdbx_description
1 polymer ?
#
loop_
_entity_poly.entity_id
_entity_poly.type
_entity_poly.pdbx_seq_one_letter_code
_entity_poly.pdbx_strand_id
1 'polypeptide(L)'
;MDAETLAETTPRRTSLTDPQSLWTAATGDCAFFAYSTNYLIDTAHGIIVDVEATQSRRTAEVESAKLMIERVEERFDITPERLIGDTAYGSAPMLAWLVDEKGIEPHVPVIDKTGRHDGTLSSNDFKWDGTSDEYRCPEGKVLRSSWCPFKKLRTHITKAETIIYRSSQADCKACPLRDRCWGDEESGSQRSMARLQAGAGILRFMASIGNYHGPPRSVCRGLPDTP
;
A
#
# COMPACT_ATOMS: atom_id res chain seq x y z
N MET A 1 10.31 25.01 -4.93
CA MET A 1 11.33 24.49 -4.00
C MET A 1 10.54 24.19 -2.75
N ASP A 2 9.90 23.03 -2.72
CA ASP A 2 8.87 22.76 -1.72
C ASP A 2 9.43 21.65 -0.86
N ALA A 3 10.32 22.04 0.04
CA ALA A 3 10.80 21.18 1.12
C ALA A 3 9.60 20.98 2.06
N GLU A 4 8.94 19.84 1.93
CA GLU A 4 7.93 19.39 2.87
C GLU A 4 8.62 19.19 4.23
N THR A 5 8.49 20.20 5.09
CA THR A 5 9.09 20.26 6.42
C THR A 5 8.67 19.01 7.19
N LEU A 6 9.63 18.09 7.40
CA LEU A 6 9.52 16.98 8.35
C LEU A 6 8.97 17.54 9.66
N ALA A 7 7.73 17.18 10.00
CA ALA A 7 7.08 17.68 11.21
C ALA A 7 7.95 17.34 12.43
N GLU A 8 8.58 18.37 12.99
CA GLU A 8 9.52 18.28 14.10
C GLU A 8 8.74 17.98 15.38
N THR A 9 8.40 16.71 15.59
CA THR A 9 7.76 16.29 16.84
C THR A 9 8.79 16.35 17.97
N THR A 10 8.52 17.17 18.99
CA THR A 10 9.39 17.25 20.17
C THR A 10 9.56 15.86 20.79
N PRO A 11 10.81 15.35 20.90
CA PRO A 11 11.04 14.03 21.46
C PRO A 11 10.68 14.02 22.96
N ARG A 12 10.06 12.93 23.43
CA ARG A 12 9.66 12.78 24.85
C ARG A 12 10.86 12.77 25.81
N ARG A 13 12.03 12.35 25.31
CA ARG A 13 13.31 12.34 26.02
C ARG A 13 14.40 12.73 25.04
N THR A 14 15.24 13.67 25.46
CA THR A 14 16.41 14.12 24.70
C THR A 14 17.66 13.72 25.47
N SER A 15 18.66 13.20 24.78
CA SER A 15 19.95 12.90 25.40
C SER A 15 20.69 14.20 25.70
N LEU A 16 21.30 14.27 26.88
CA LEU A 16 22.11 15.43 27.29
C LEU A 16 23.49 15.45 26.61
N THR A 17 23.98 14.28 26.17
CA THR A 17 25.30 14.16 25.53
C THR A 17 25.21 14.29 24.03
N ASP A 18 24.11 13.83 23.43
CA ASP A 18 23.88 13.87 21.99
C ASP A 18 22.38 14.10 21.68
N PRO A 19 21.94 15.35 21.51
CA PRO A 19 20.54 15.69 21.25
C PRO A 19 19.96 15.10 19.95
N GLN A 20 20.81 14.67 19.01
CA GLN A 20 20.36 14.09 17.74
C GLN A 20 20.01 12.59 17.86
N SER A 21 20.52 11.91 18.90
CA SER A 21 20.15 10.53 19.21
C SER A 21 18.71 10.43 19.73
N LEU A 22 17.98 9.40 19.31
CA LEU A 22 16.58 9.20 19.70
C LEU A 22 16.44 8.10 20.76
N TRP A 23 15.61 8.34 21.78
CA TRP A 23 15.23 7.32 22.75
C TRP A 23 14.36 6.25 22.08
N THR A 24 14.86 5.01 22.01
CA THR A 24 14.20 3.87 21.38
C THR A 24 14.19 2.64 22.29
N ALA A 25 13.15 1.80 22.13
CA ALA A 25 12.98 0.53 22.81
C ALA A 25 12.80 -0.63 21.80
N ALA A 26 13.26 -0.43 20.56
CA ALA A 26 12.97 -1.32 19.43
C ALA A 26 13.43 -2.77 19.65
N THR A 27 14.48 -2.98 20.44
CA THR A 27 15.06 -4.31 20.73
C THR A 27 14.36 -5.09 21.83
N GLY A 28 13.30 -4.55 22.46
CA GLY A 28 12.55 -5.22 23.52
C GLY A 28 13.22 -5.23 24.91
N ASP A 29 14.49 -4.84 24.99
CA ASP A 29 15.24 -4.61 26.23
C ASP A 29 15.00 -3.20 26.83
N CYS A 30 15.81 -2.83 27.82
CA CYS A 30 15.86 -1.47 28.35
C CYS A 30 16.07 -0.45 27.22
N ALA A 31 15.20 0.55 27.17
CA ALA A 31 15.29 1.62 26.20
C ALA A 31 16.59 2.44 26.35
N PHE A 32 17.14 2.88 25.22
CA PHE A 32 18.41 3.60 25.14
C PHE A 32 18.37 4.65 24.01
N PHE A 33 19.39 5.52 23.97
CA PHE A 33 19.54 6.50 22.90
C PHE A 33 20.34 5.91 21.74
N ALA A 34 19.81 5.97 20.51
CA ALA A 34 20.39 5.33 19.36
C ALA A 34 20.18 6.09 18.04
N TYR A 35 20.98 5.72 17.06
CA TYR A 35 20.77 5.99 15.64
C TYR A 35 20.38 4.71 14.92
N SER A 36 19.64 4.84 13.82
CA SER A 36 19.46 3.76 12.85
C SER A 36 20.50 3.94 11.75
N THR A 37 21.31 2.92 11.49
CA THR A 37 22.23 2.91 10.34
C THR A 37 21.60 2.08 9.23
N ASN A 38 21.34 2.73 8.10
CA ASN A 38 20.74 2.10 6.94
C ASN A 38 21.83 1.81 5.91
N TYR A 39 21.80 0.60 5.33
CA TYR A 39 22.78 0.16 4.35
C TYR A 39 22.07 -0.18 3.04
N LEU A 40 22.60 0.31 1.93
CA LEU A 40 22.24 -0.18 0.60
C LEU A 40 23.34 -1.15 0.15
N ILE A 41 22.95 -2.38 -0.15
CA ILE A 41 23.89 -3.49 -0.41
C ILE A 41 23.58 -4.10 -1.77
N ASP A 42 24.60 -4.26 -2.60
CA ASP A 42 24.55 -5.15 -3.75
C ASP A 42 24.55 -6.60 -3.25
N THR A 43 23.40 -7.24 -3.37
CA THR A 43 23.19 -8.61 -2.90
C THR A 43 23.93 -9.67 -3.74
N ALA A 44 24.30 -9.36 -4.99
CA ALA A 44 25.03 -10.31 -5.83
C ALA A 44 26.50 -10.45 -5.40
N HIS A 45 27.11 -9.36 -4.94
CA HIS A 45 28.53 -9.30 -4.59
C HIS A 45 28.79 -9.06 -3.09
N GLY A 46 27.76 -8.76 -2.29
CA GLY A 46 27.88 -8.45 -0.87
C GLY A 46 28.57 -7.11 -0.59
N ILE A 47 28.47 -6.15 -1.51
CA ILE A 47 29.15 -4.85 -1.42
C ILE A 47 28.18 -3.80 -0.88
N ILE A 48 28.58 -3.08 0.17
CA ILE A 48 27.84 -1.89 0.63
C ILE A 48 28.11 -0.77 -0.38
N VAL A 49 27.07 -0.31 -1.07
CA VAL A 49 27.15 0.75 -2.09
C VAL A 49 26.82 2.13 -1.52
N ASP A 50 26.03 2.20 -0.45
CA ASP A 50 25.75 3.44 0.28
C ASP A 50 25.38 3.14 1.75
N VAL A 51 25.54 4.13 2.62
CA VAL A 51 25.16 4.12 4.02
C VAL A 51 24.53 5.46 4.42
N GLU A 52 23.45 5.41 5.19
CA GLU A 52 22.80 6.59 5.74
C GLU A 52 22.46 6.40 7.21
N ALA A 53 23.07 7.21 8.08
CA ALA A 53 22.72 7.25 9.49
C ALA A 53 21.54 8.20 9.72
N THR A 54 20.51 7.73 10.40
CA THR A 54 19.29 8.48 10.69
C THR A 54 18.92 8.38 12.15
N GLN A 55 18.04 9.28 12.60
CA GLN A 55 17.36 9.09 13.88
C GLN A 55 16.55 7.79 13.82
N SER A 56 16.45 7.08 14.95
CA SER A 56 15.71 5.80 15.04
C SER A 56 14.18 6.01 14.95
N ARG A 57 13.73 6.42 13.76
CA ARG A 57 12.36 6.76 13.41
C ARG A 57 12.06 6.13 12.06
N ARG A 58 11.00 5.31 12.01
CA ARG A 58 10.57 4.61 10.79
C ARG A 58 10.42 5.50 9.55
N THR A 59 9.93 6.74 9.73
CA THR A 59 9.80 7.68 8.60
C THR A 59 11.16 8.11 8.07
N ALA A 60 12.16 8.30 8.94
CA ALA A 60 13.51 8.65 8.53
C ALA A 60 14.20 7.47 7.83
N GLU A 61 13.93 6.24 8.25
CA GLU A 61 14.45 5.02 7.60
C GLU A 61 13.91 4.87 6.17
N VAL A 62 12.60 5.08 5.95
CA VAL A 62 12.01 5.00 4.59
C VAL A 62 12.58 6.07 3.66
N GLU A 63 12.72 7.32 4.15
CA GLU A 63 13.32 8.39 3.35
C GLU A 63 14.81 8.17 3.09
N SER A 64 15.54 7.57 4.04
CA SER A 64 16.95 7.21 3.84
C SER A 64 17.16 6.24 2.68
N ALA A 65 16.24 5.30 2.47
CA ALA A 65 16.33 4.37 1.34
C ALA A 65 16.18 5.10 -0.01
N LYS A 66 15.26 6.05 -0.11
CA LYS A 66 15.11 6.87 -1.33
C LYS A 66 16.39 7.66 -1.60
N LEU A 67 16.90 8.34 -0.58
CA LEU A 67 18.14 9.13 -0.68
C LEU A 67 19.33 8.27 -1.12
N MET A 68 19.52 7.09 -0.53
CA MET A 68 20.61 6.18 -0.92
C MET A 68 20.47 5.70 -2.37
N ILE A 69 19.26 5.37 -2.82
CA ILE A 69 19.01 4.95 -4.21
C ILE A 69 19.35 6.10 -5.17
N GLU A 70 18.87 7.31 -4.90
CA GLU A 70 19.13 8.50 -5.73
C GLU A 70 20.62 8.84 -5.77
N ARG A 71 21.32 8.75 -4.64
CA ARG A 71 22.77 9.01 -4.59
C ARG A 71 23.57 7.98 -5.37
N VAL A 72 23.19 6.70 -5.31
CA VAL A 72 23.88 5.65 -6.07
C VAL A 72 23.65 5.81 -7.57
N GLU A 73 22.43 6.16 -7.96
CA GLU A 73 22.10 6.50 -9.35
C GLU A 73 22.92 7.70 -9.83
N GLU A 74 22.96 8.79 -9.06
CA GLU A 74 23.70 10.01 -9.43
C GLU A 74 25.23 9.78 -9.50
N ARG A 75 25.78 9.05 -8.53
CA ARG A 75 27.25 8.92 -8.39
C ARG A 75 27.85 7.82 -9.25
N PHE A 76 27.10 6.74 -9.48
CA PHE A 76 27.61 5.53 -10.10
C PHE A 76 26.86 5.13 -11.37
N ASP A 77 25.76 5.81 -11.71
CA ASP A 77 24.88 5.44 -12.84
C ASP A 77 24.35 3.99 -12.69
N ILE A 78 24.06 3.61 -11.44
CA ILE A 78 23.54 2.28 -11.09
C ILE A 78 22.10 2.42 -10.60
N THR A 79 21.18 1.79 -11.32
CA THR A 79 19.78 1.64 -10.89
C THR A 79 19.48 0.15 -10.71
N PRO A 80 19.10 -0.30 -9.50
CA PRO A 80 18.86 -1.71 -9.26
C PRO A 80 17.58 -2.17 -9.96
N GLU A 81 17.57 -3.37 -10.53
CA GLU A 81 16.34 -3.94 -11.10
C GLU A 81 15.31 -4.31 -10.01
N ARG A 82 15.81 -4.73 -8.84
CA ARG A 82 15.02 -5.20 -7.71
C ARG A 82 15.54 -4.63 -6.40
N LEU A 83 14.62 -4.29 -5.49
CA LEU A 83 14.96 -3.84 -4.14
C LEU A 83 14.39 -4.81 -3.10
N ILE A 84 15.27 -5.40 -2.28
CA ILE A 84 14.87 -6.21 -1.13
C ILE A 84 14.84 -5.31 0.11
N GLY A 85 13.77 -5.39 0.89
CA GLY A 85 13.62 -4.60 2.10
C GLY A 85 12.65 -5.23 3.09
N ASP A 86 12.69 -4.77 4.33
CA ASP A 86 11.77 -5.21 5.37
C ASP A 86 10.35 -4.60 5.21
N THR A 87 9.42 -5.05 6.05
CA THR A 87 8.03 -4.55 6.07
C THR A 87 7.93 -3.03 6.35
N ALA A 88 8.96 -2.38 6.90
CA ALA A 88 8.94 -0.94 7.11
C ALA A 88 8.86 -0.18 5.79
N TYR A 89 9.53 -0.68 4.74
CA TYR A 89 9.54 -0.14 3.38
C TYR A 89 8.28 -0.49 2.56
N GLY A 90 7.44 -1.40 3.03
CA GLY A 90 6.24 -1.89 2.32
C GLY A 90 5.05 -0.95 2.30
N SER A 91 5.26 0.37 2.45
CA SER A 91 4.19 1.36 2.43
C SER A 91 3.74 1.68 1.00
N ALA A 92 2.44 1.95 0.80
CA ALA A 92 1.91 2.24 -0.54
C ALA A 92 2.65 3.39 -1.25
N PRO A 93 2.99 4.53 -0.60
CA PRO A 93 3.76 5.60 -1.24
C PRO A 93 5.17 5.16 -1.66
N MET A 94 5.86 4.35 -0.85
CA MET A 94 7.20 3.85 -1.19
C MET A 94 7.14 2.88 -2.37
N LEU A 95 6.17 1.97 -2.40
CA LEU A 95 5.98 1.04 -3.51
C LEU A 95 5.60 1.77 -4.80
N ALA A 96 4.77 2.82 -4.72
CA ALA A 96 4.46 3.68 -5.85
C ALA A 96 5.72 4.34 -6.42
N TRP A 97 6.52 4.97 -5.57
CA TRP A 97 7.77 5.61 -5.97
C TRP A 97 8.76 4.63 -6.62
N LEU A 98 8.95 3.45 -6.03
CA LEU A 98 9.84 2.43 -6.59
C LEU A 98 9.42 1.99 -7.99
N VAL A 99 8.13 1.71 -8.18
CA VAL A 99 7.66 1.10 -9.43
C VAL A 99 7.35 2.15 -10.50
N ASP A 100 6.64 3.22 -10.15
CA ASP A 100 6.15 4.20 -11.11
C ASP A 100 7.22 5.25 -11.47
N GLU A 101 8.07 5.65 -10.51
CA GLU A 101 9.09 6.68 -10.74
C GLU A 101 10.47 6.09 -11.05
N LYS A 102 10.92 5.09 -10.29
CA LYS A 102 12.26 4.50 -10.45
C LYS A 102 12.31 3.25 -11.34
N GLY A 103 11.17 2.62 -11.62
CA GLY A 103 11.12 1.38 -12.39
C GLY A 103 11.78 0.18 -11.71
N ILE A 104 11.92 0.21 -10.39
CA ILE A 104 12.53 -0.82 -9.55
C ILE A 104 11.44 -1.78 -9.06
N GLU A 105 11.64 -3.10 -9.19
CA GLU A 105 10.70 -4.11 -8.68
C GLU A 105 10.91 -4.34 -7.17
N PRO A 106 9.94 -4.02 -6.29
CA PRO A 106 10.11 -4.22 -4.86
C PRO A 106 9.92 -5.67 -4.44
N HIS A 107 10.91 -6.26 -3.79
CA HIS A 107 10.78 -7.50 -3.04
C HIS A 107 10.66 -7.19 -1.55
N VAL A 108 9.53 -6.57 -1.20
CA VAL A 108 9.25 -6.02 0.13
C VAL A 108 7.88 -6.51 0.61
N PRO A 109 7.74 -7.01 1.85
CA PRO A 109 6.44 -7.36 2.41
C PRO A 109 5.51 -6.14 2.47
N VAL A 110 4.32 -6.22 1.89
CA VAL A 110 3.34 -5.12 1.89
C VAL A 110 2.73 -4.95 3.28
N ILE A 111 2.66 -3.71 3.75
CA ILE A 111 1.94 -3.39 5.01
C ILE A 111 0.44 -3.46 4.74
N ASP A 112 -0.16 -4.63 4.96
CA ASP A 112 -1.61 -4.78 4.91
C ASP A 112 -2.25 -4.34 6.24
N LYS A 113 -2.79 -3.12 6.27
CA LYS A 113 -3.59 -2.62 7.41
C LYS A 113 -5.08 -2.98 7.29
N THR A 114 -5.48 -3.77 6.30
CA THR A 114 -6.88 -4.09 6.07
C THR A 114 -7.37 -5.30 6.87
N GLY A 115 -6.44 -6.10 7.39
CA GLY A 115 -6.72 -7.15 8.36
C GLY A 115 -7.31 -6.56 9.64
N ARG A 116 -8.51 -7.02 10.01
CA ARG A 116 -9.13 -6.68 11.29
C ARG A 116 -8.95 -7.85 12.24
N HIS A 117 -8.50 -7.58 13.46
CA HIS A 117 -8.29 -8.60 14.50
C HIS A 117 -9.47 -8.70 15.48
N ASP A 118 -10.54 -7.93 15.25
CA ASP A 118 -11.74 -7.83 16.09
C ASP A 118 -12.84 -8.84 15.71
N GLY A 119 -12.55 -9.77 14.79
CA GLY A 119 -13.52 -10.76 14.29
C GLY A 119 -14.52 -10.21 13.26
N THR A 120 -14.44 -8.92 12.92
CA THR A 120 -15.25 -8.33 11.85
C THR A 120 -14.65 -8.62 10.47
N LEU A 121 -15.48 -8.60 9.43
CA LEU A 121 -15.05 -8.83 8.06
C LEU A 121 -14.06 -7.75 7.62
N SER A 122 -12.89 -8.21 7.21
CA SER A 122 -11.79 -7.45 6.66
C SER A 122 -12.02 -7.14 5.18
N SER A 123 -11.08 -6.45 4.54
CA SER A 123 -11.16 -6.24 3.09
C SER A 123 -10.96 -7.54 2.30
N ASN A 124 -10.19 -8.48 2.84
CA ASN A 124 -9.83 -9.76 2.20
C ASN A 124 -11.03 -10.72 2.10
N ASP A 125 -12.07 -10.51 2.91
CA ASP A 125 -13.33 -11.27 2.83
C ASP A 125 -14.18 -10.89 1.61
N PHE A 126 -13.85 -9.78 0.93
CA PHE A 126 -14.57 -9.28 -0.24
C PHE A 126 -13.80 -9.62 -1.51
N LYS A 127 -14.46 -10.29 -2.45
CA LYS A 127 -13.86 -10.67 -3.74
C LYS A 127 -14.01 -9.57 -4.75
N TRP A 128 -12.93 -9.24 -5.45
CA TRP A 128 -12.97 -8.31 -6.58
C TRP A 128 -13.30 -9.03 -7.88
N ASP A 129 -14.23 -8.49 -8.67
CA ASP A 129 -14.46 -8.85 -10.06
C ASP A 129 -14.06 -7.69 -10.98
N GLY A 130 -12.89 -7.82 -11.62
CA GLY A 130 -12.37 -6.81 -12.54
C GLY A 130 -13.11 -6.73 -13.87
N THR A 131 -13.88 -7.75 -14.25
CA THR A 131 -14.67 -7.75 -15.50
C THR A 131 -15.89 -6.85 -15.35
N SER A 132 -16.50 -6.91 -14.17
CA SER A 132 -17.75 -6.23 -13.86
C SER A 132 -17.56 -4.92 -13.08
N ASP A 133 -16.30 -4.56 -12.73
CA ASP A 133 -15.95 -3.41 -11.89
C ASP A 133 -16.77 -3.40 -10.58
N GLU A 134 -16.78 -4.52 -9.85
CA GLU A 134 -17.54 -4.64 -8.60
C GLU A 134 -16.84 -5.54 -7.57
N TYR A 135 -17.12 -5.28 -6.28
CA TYR A 135 -16.79 -6.21 -5.21
C TYR A 135 -17.99 -7.10 -4.88
N ARG A 136 -17.72 -8.33 -4.44
CA ARG A 136 -18.71 -9.26 -3.90
C ARG A 136 -18.39 -9.56 -2.45
N CYS A 137 -19.38 -9.40 -1.58
CA CYS A 137 -19.24 -9.80 -0.17
C CYS A 137 -19.31 -11.34 -0.02
N PRO A 138 -19.04 -11.89 1.18
CA PRO A 138 -19.16 -13.33 1.44
C PRO A 138 -20.56 -13.92 1.14
N GLU A 139 -21.62 -13.13 1.29
CA GLU A 139 -23.00 -13.48 0.92
C GLU A 139 -23.30 -13.29 -0.58
N GLY A 140 -22.29 -12.97 -1.39
CA GLY A 140 -22.41 -12.80 -2.84
C GLY A 140 -23.06 -11.48 -3.29
N LYS A 141 -23.44 -10.58 -2.36
CA LYS A 141 -24.02 -9.27 -2.68
C LYS A 141 -22.97 -8.35 -3.30
N VAL A 142 -23.39 -7.58 -4.29
CA VAL A 142 -22.51 -6.69 -5.07
C VAL A 142 -22.32 -5.33 -4.40
N LEU A 143 -21.13 -4.79 -4.53
CA LEU A 143 -20.77 -3.44 -4.14
C LEU A 143 -20.27 -2.71 -5.39
N ARG A 144 -20.94 -1.62 -5.76
CA ARG A 144 -20.68 -0.86 -6.99
C ARG A 144 -20.32 0.59 -6.68
N SER A 145 -19.46 1.18 -7.51
CA SER A 145 -19.13 2.61 -7.46
C SER A 145 -20.30 3.48 -7.96
N SER A 146 -21.06 2.96 -8.93
CA SER A 146 -22.33 3.53 -9.40
C SER A 146 -23.42 2.46 -9.52
N TRP A 147 -24.59 2.72 -8.93
CA TRP A 147 -25.76 1.86 -9.03
C TRP A 147 -26.69 2.22 -10.19
N CYS A 148 -26.47 3.38 -10.83
CA CYS A 148 -27.26 3.85 -11.96
C CYS A 148 -26.35 4.09 -13.18
N PRO A 149 -26.79 3.72 -14.40
CA PRO A 149 -26.11 4.14 -15.61
C PRO A 149 -26.31 5.65 -15.80
N PHE A 150 -25.28 6.44 -15.51
CA PHE A 150 -25.29 7.87 -15.79
C PHE A 150 -24.96 8.13 -17.26
N LYS A 151 -25.71 9.01 -17.92
CA LYS A 151 -25.42 9.48 -19.30
C LYS A 151 -24.04 10.13 -19.45
N LYS A 152 -23.44 10.61 -18.36
CA LYS A 152 -22.06 11.11 -18.30
C LYS A 152 -21.30 10.29 -17.26
N LEU A 153 -20.22 9.64 -17.70
CA LEU A 153 -19.34 8.91 -16.81
C LEU A 153 -18.68 9.90 -15.83
N ARG A 154 -18.98 9.75 -14.54
CA ARG A 154 -18.25 10.45 -13.48
C ARG A 154 -17.08 9.57 -13.10
N THR A 155 -15.93 10.15 -12.82
CA THR A 155 -14.75 9.39 -12.40
C THR A 155 -14.94 8.76 -11.02
N HIS A 156 -15.81 9.32 -10.16
CA HIS A 156 -16.05 8.85 -8.78
C HIS A 156 -14.78 8.80 -7.89
N ILE A 157 -13.67 9.37 -8.36
CA ILE A 157 -12.39 9.46 -7.65
C ILE A 157 -12.52 10.53 -6.57
N THR A 158 -12.23 10.17 -5.33
CA THR A 158 -12.20 11.11 -4.20
C THR A 158 -10.92 11.95 -4.23
N LYS A 159 -10.83 12.98 -3.37
CA LYS A 159 -9.59 13.75 -3.19
C LYS A 159 -8.39 12.89 -2.74
N ALA A 160 -8.65 11.69 -2.22
CA ALA A 160 -7.62 10.73 -1.81
C ALA A 160 -7.33 9.67 -2.89
N GLU A 161 -7.65 9.95 -4.16
CA GLU A 161 -7.39 9.07 -5.31
C GLU A 161 -7.96 7.65 -5.18
N THR A 162 -9.09 7.54 -4.47
CA THR A 162 -9.80 6.28 -4.25
C THR A 162 -11.18 6.31 -4.90
N ILE A 163 -11.62 5.14 -5.35
CA ILE A 163 -13.00 4.89 -5.78
C ILE A 163 -13.71 4.12 -4.66
N ILE A 164 -14.89 4.59 -4.26
CA ILE A 164 -15.68 3.96 -3.19
C ILE A 164 -16.80 3.12 -3.80
N TYR A 165 -16.75 1.81 -3.57
CA TYR A 165 -17.78 0.84 -3.93
C TYR A 165 -18.71 0.63 -2.74
N ARG A 166 -20.02 0.73 -2.94
CA ARG A 166 -21.02 0.60 -1.86
C ARG A 166 -22.02 -0.50 -2.17
N SER A 167 -22.43 -1.25 -1.15
CA SER A 167 -23.57 -2.18 -1.25
C SER A 167 -24.89 -1.41 -1.27
N SER A 168 -25.96 -2.09 -1.67
CA SER A 168 -27.31 -1.56 -1.45
C SER A 168 -27.67 -1.60 0.03
N GLN A 169 -28.29 -0.53 0.54
CA GLN A 169 -28.83 -0.51 1.90
C GLN A 169 -29.87 -1.60 2.14
N ALA A 170 -30.68 -1.92 1.11
CA ALA A 170 -31.69 -2.96 1.21
C ALA A 170 -31.08 -4.35 1.43
N ASP A 171 -29.95 -4.65 0.76
CA ASP A 171 -29.22 -5.91 0.93
C ASP A 171 -28.60 -6.03 2.32
N CYS A 172 -28.14 -4.91 2.90
CA CYS A 172 -27.51 -4.92 4.22
C CYS A 172 -28.51 -4.94 5.38
N LYS A 173 -29.71 -4.38 5.21
CA LYS A 173 -30.71 -4.26 6.28
C LYS A 173 -31.15 -5.61 6.86
N ALA A 174 -31.26 -6.64 6.02
CA ALA A 174 -31.69 -7.98 6.41
C ALA A 174 -30.56 -9.03 6.32
N CYS A 175 -29.30 -8.59 6.29
CA CYS A 175 -28.16 -9.48 6.11
C CYS A 175 -27.81 -10.26 7.40
N PRO A 176 -27.62 -11.59 7.35
CA PRO A 176 -27.26 -12.40 8.51
C PRO A 176 -25.83 -12.11 9.02
N LEU A 177 -24.95 -11.56 8.17
CA LEU A 177 -23.58 -11.18 8.54
C LEU A 177 -23.45 -9.72 8.99
N ARG A 178 -24.56 -9.06 9.34
CA ARG A 178 -24.55 -7.63 9.72
C ARG A 178 -23.63 -7.37 10.90
N ASP A 179 -23.76 -8.15 11.97
CA ASP A 179 -22.95 -7.94 13.18
C ASP A 179 -21.46 -8.19 12.92
N ARG A 180 -21.14 -9.15 12.04
CA ARG A 180 -19.75 -9.38 11.58
C ARG A 180 -19.24 -8.30 10.62
N CYS A 181 -20.10 -7.54 9.95
CA CYS A 181 -19.66 -6.46 9.05
C CYS A 181 -19.23 -5.19 9.80
N TRP A 182 -19.87 -4.88 10.93
CA TRP A 182 -19.67 -3.61 11.66
C TRP A 182 -19.23 -3.78 13.12
N GLY A 183 -19.23 -5.01 13.65
CA GLY A 183 -19.06 -5.24 15.09
C GLY A 183 -20.32 -4.85 15.87
N ASP A 184 -20.20 -4.78 17.20
CA ASP A 184 -21.31 -4.47 18.11
C ASP A 184 -21.77 -3.00 18.06
N GLU A 185 -21.04 -2.12 17.34
CA GLU A 185 -21.47 -0.73 17.12
C GLU A 185 -22.48 -0.64 15.97
N GLU A 186 -23.77 -0.52 16.33
CA GLU A 186 -24.88 -0.21 15.43
C GLU A 186 -24.66 1.10 14.67
N SER A 187 -24.01 1.10 13.50
CA SER A 187 -24.00 2.31 12.65
C SER A 187 -23.67 2.09 11.18
N GLY A 188 -23.79 0.85 10.67
CA GLY A 188 -23.70 0.58 9.24
C GLY A 188 -25.07 0.50 8.56
N SER A 189 -25.43 1.47 7.72
CA SER A 189 -26.59 1.34 6.81
C SER A 189 -26.25 0.60 5.51
N GLN A 190 -24.98 0.61 5.10
CA GLN A 190 -24.45 -0.09 3.92
C GLN A 190 -22.93 -0.29 4.08
N ARG A 191 -22.39 -1.32 3.43
CA ARG A 191 -20.95 -1.62 3.45
C ARG A 191 -20.28 -0.86 2.31
N SER A 192 -19.08 -0.34 2.57
CA SER A 192 -18.28 0.32 1.56
C SER A 192 -16.86 -0.24 1.52
N MET A 193 -16.31 -0.33 0.31
CA MET A 193 -14.93 -0.70 0.02
C MET A 193 -14.28 0.44 -0.75
N ALA A 194 -13.16 0.94 -0.25
CA ALA A 194 -12.36 1.92 -0.98
C ALA A 194 -11.25 1.16 -1.73
N ARG A 195 -11.11 1.44 -3.03
CA ARG A 195 -10.02 0.93 -3.84
C ARG A 195 -9.17 2.11 -4.28
N LEU A 196 -7.87 2.09 -3.98
CA LEU A 196 -6.94 3.04 -4.60
C LEU A 196 -6.87 2.76 -6.09
N GLN A 197 -6.89 3.82 -6.89
CA GLN A 197 -6.51 3.71 -8.28
C GLN A 197 -4.98 3.63 -8.33
N ALA A 198 -4.47 2.41 -8.29
CA ALA A 198 -3.05 2.15 -8.44
C ALA A 198 -2.56 2.65 -9.81
N GLY A 199 -1.39 3.31 -9.84
CA GLY A 199 -0.68 3.64 -11.06
C GLY A 199 -0.42 2.39 -11.91
N ALA A 200 -0.20 2.58 -13.21
CA ALA A 200 -0.01 1.47 -14.15
C ALA A 200 1.18 0.56 -13.77
N GLY A 201 2.18 1.07 -13.05
CA GLY A 201 3.30 0.29 -12.54
C GLY A 201 2.90 -0.55 -11.32
N ILE A 202 2.24 0.02 -10.30
CA ILE A 202 1.76 -0.75 -9.13
C ILE A 202 0.84 -1.90 -9.56
N LEU A 203 -0.02 -1.70 -10.56
CA LEU A 203 -0.87 -2.77 -11.11
C LEU A 203 -0.06 -3.92 -11.73
N ARG A 204 1.08 -3.64 -12.39
CA ARG A 204 2.00 -4.67 -12.89
C ARG A 204 2.70 -5.39 -11.75
N PHE A 205 3.14 -4.65 -10.74
CA PHE A 205 3.80 -5.23 -9.57
C PHE A 205 2.87 -6.16 -8.77
N MET A 206 1.64 -5.72 -8.48
CA MET A 206 0.63 -6.54 -7.79
C MET A 206 0.29 -7.83 -8.57
N ALA A 207 0.36 -7.79 -9.91
CA ALA A 207 0.20 -8.98 -10.75
C ALA A 207 1.42 -9.92 -10.74
N SER A 208 2.64 -9.39 -10.57
CA SER A 208 3.89 -10.19 -10.45
C SER A 208 3.91 -11.03 -9.17
N ILE A 209 3.45 -10.48 -8.04
CA ILE A 209 3.46 -11.14 -6.71
C ILE A 209 2.32 -12.15 -6.48
N GLY A 210 1.54 -12.50 -7.51
CA GLY A 210 0.48 -13.51 -7.41
C GLY A 210 -0.79 -13.10 -6.64
N ASN A 211 -0.87 -11.86 -6.14
CA ASN A 211 -2.03 -11.34 -5.41
C ASN A 211 -3.03 -10.58 -6.29
N TYR A 212 -2.84 -10.57 -7.61
CA TYR A 212 -3.79 -10.02 -8.57
C TYR A 212 -4.28 -11.10 -9.52
N HIS A 213 -5.53 -11.53 -9.40
CA HIS A 213 -6.24 -12.16 -10.50
C HIS A 213 -6.65 -11.05 -11.47
N GLY A 214 -5.70 -10.65 -12.32
CA GLY A 214 -5.96 -9.75 -13.43
C GLY A 214 -6.91 -10.40 -14.44
N PRO A 215 -7.59 -9.61 -15.29
CA PRO A 215 -8.53 -10.15 -16.25
C PRO A 215 -7.80 -11.13 -17.19
N PRO A 216 -8.43 -12.27 -17.55
CA PRO A 216 -7.86 -13.15 -18.55
C PRO A 216 -7.63 -12.34 -19.82
N ARG A 217 -6.44 -12.51 -20.43
CA ARG A 217 -6.16 -12.00 -21.78
C ARG A 217 -7.36 -12.36 -22.66
N SER A 218 -8.05 -11.36 -23.21
CA SER A 218 -9.02 -11.57 -24.26
C SER A 218 -8.28 -12.15 -25.46
N VAL A 219 -8.25 -13.47 -25.55
CA VAL A 219 -7.98 -14.14 -26.83
C VAL A 219 -9.21 -13.85 -27.67
N CYS A 220 -9.14 -12.82 -28.51
CA CYS A 220 -10.08 -12.63 -29.60
C CYS A 220 -10.01 -13.87 -30.50
N ARG A 221 -10.84 -14.88 -30.23
CA ARG A 221 -11.17 -15.91 -31.21
C ARG A 221 -12.25 -15.35 -32.10
N GLY A 222 -11.96 -15.34 -33.39
CA GLY A 222 -12.77 -14.76 -34.45
C GLY A 222 -14.20 -15.29 -34.46
N LEU A 223 -15.09 -14.41 -34.93
CA LEU A 223 -16.43 -14.75 -35.38
C LEU A 223 -16.38 -15.89 -36.41
N PRO A 224 -17.31 -16.85 -36.37
CA PRO A 224 -17.56 -17.71 -37.51
C PRO A 224 -18.35 -16.93 -38.57
N ASP A 225 -17.86 -16.96 -39.80
CA ASP A 225 -18.62 -16.52 -40.98
C ASP A 225 -19.95 -17.28 -41.06
N THR A 226 -21.03 -16.51 -41.17
CA THR A 226 -22.35 -16.99 -41.55
C THR A 226 -22.30 -17.62 -42.96
N PRO A 227 -23.03 -18.73 -43.20
CA PRO A 227 -23.27 -19.21 -44.56
C PRO A 227 -24.16 -18.27 -45.36
#